data_AF-A0A4P6ARP7-F1
#
_entry.id   AF-A0A4P6ARP7-F1
#
_cell.length_a   1.000
_cell.length_b   1.000
_cell.length_c   1.000
_cell.angle_alpha   90.00
_cell.angle_beta   90.00
_cell.angle_gamma   90.00
#
_symmetry.space_group_name_H-M   'P 1'
#
loop_
_entity.id
_entity.type
_entity.pdbx_description
1 polymer ?
#
loop_
_entity_poly.entity_id
_entity_poly.type
_entity_poly.pdbx_seq_one_letter_code
_entity_poly.pdbx_strand_id
1 'polypeptide(L)'
;MNQNALCPVYKKWLHKNVHNARLHRTQMLQQAQGLCKNGDFQAASSVCSCAYEIAKVVLLTPFATEEDQSHIRQDYFTYVTLCIYLSGIFERTGDLLQSSELLSDCQKQLLALLPLHALLPQNCEVISKLLHVVEQAENQSKYSVNTSCIH
;
A
#
# COMPACT_ATOMS: atom_id res chain seq x y z
N MET A 1 -10.52 -13.18 0.86
CA MET A 1 -11.94 -12.81 1.18
C MET A 1 -12.08 -11.29 1.14
N ASN A 2 -13.10 -10.76 0.46
CA ASN A 2 -13.38 -9.32 0.33
C ASN A 2 -13.85 -8.71 1.66
N GLN A 3 -12.91 -8.30 2.52
CA GLN A 3 -13.18 -7.40 3.64
C GLN A 3 -12.52 -6.06 3.30
N ASN A 4 -13.29 -5.16 2.70
CA ASN A 4 -12.87 -3.76 2.64
C ASN A 4 -12.58 -3.30 4.07
N ALA A 5 -11.31 -3.07 4.40
CA ALA A 5 -10.90 -2.67 5.76
C ALA A 5 -11.56 -1.36 6.22
N LEU A 6 -12.06 -0.56 5.26
CA LEU A 6 -12.79 0.68 5.48
C LEU A 6 -14.21 0.58 4.91
N CYS A 7 -15.19 1.10 5.64
CA CYS A 7 -16.57 1.16 5.14
C CYS A 7 -16.71 2.17 3.97
N PRO A 8 -17.66 1.96 3.02
CA PRO A 8 -17.79 2.81 1.83
C PRO A 8 -18.05 4.29 2.13
N VAL A 9 -18.83 4.58 3.17
CA VAL A 9 -19.14 5.96 3.61
C VAL A 9 -17.85 6.67 4.03
N TYR A 10 -16.98 5.96 4.76
CA TYR A 10 -15.71 6.51 5.21
C TYR A 10 -14.73 6.72 4.06
N LYS A 11 -14.63 5.77 3.11
CA LYS A 11 -13.84 5.94 1.88
C LYS A 11 -14.26 7.20 1.11
N LYS A 12 -15.58 7.43 0.97
CA LYS A 12 -16.12 8.63 0.31
C LYS A 12 -15.76 9.92 1.05
N TRP A 13 -15.76 9.90 2.38
CA TRP A 13 -15.33 11.03 3.19
C TRP A 13 -13.83 11.32 3.02
N LEU A 14 -12.99 10.29 3.01
CA LEU A 14 -11.54 10.41 2.80
C LEU A 14 -11.20 11.01 1.43
N HIS A 15 -11.88 10.59 0.36
CA HIS A 15 -11.72 11.18 -0.98
C HIS A 15 -12.00 12.69 -1.02
N LYS A 16 -12.91 13.18 -0.18
CA LYS A 16 -13.23 14.61 -0.08
C LYS A 16 -12.32 15.38 0.88
N ASN A 17 -11.54 14.67 1.70
CA ASN A 17 -10.74 15.22 2.79
C ASN A 17 -9.33 14.64 2.75
N VAL A 18 -8.64 14.76 1.61
CA VAL A 18 -7.35 14.09 1.34
C VAL A 18 -6.28 14.44 2.37
N HIS A 19 -6.23 15.68 2.84
CA HIS A 19 -5.31 16.07 3.92
C HIS A 19 -5.54 15.25 5.20
N ASN A 20 -6.81 15.15 5.65
CA ASN A 20 -7.18 14.33 6.81
C ASN A 20 -6.89 12.85 6.57
N ALA A 21 -7.07 12.36 5.33
CA ALA A 21 -6.71 11.00 4.97
C ALA A 21 -5.21 10.72 5.14
N ARG A 22 -4.34 11.65 4.71
CA ARG A 22 -2.87 11.53 4.92
C ARG A 22 -2.49 11.51 6.40
N LEU A 23 -3.13 12.35 7.22
CA LEU A 23 -2.91 12.37 8.67
C LEU A 23 -3.35 11.05 9.33
N HIS A 24 -4.57 10.60 9.04
CA HIS A 24 -5.13 9.39 9.63
C HIS A 24 -4.34 8.13 9.25
N ARG A 25 -3.92 8.02 7.97
CA ARG A 25 -3.01 6.98 7.51
C ARG A 25 -1.73 6.93 8.34
N THR A 26 -1.14 8.10 8.62
CA THR A 26 0.11 8.19 9.41
C THR A 26 -0.09 7.70 10.83
N GLN A 27 -1.20 8.09 11.47
CA GLN A 27 -1.56 7.62 12.81
C GLN A 27 -1.75 6.09 12.85
N MET A 28 -2.48 5.53 11.88
CA MET A 28 -2.68 4.09 11.78
C MET A 28 -1.38 3.32 11.55
N LEU A 29 -0.48 3.83 10.69
CA LEU A 29 0.83 3.21 10.49
C LEU A 29 1.65 3.21 11.78
N GLN A 30 1.68 4.32 12.52
CA GLN A 30 2.38 4.39 13.81
C GLN A 30 1.82 3.39 14.82
N GLN A 31 0.49 3.24 14.89
CA GLN A 31 -0.16 2.25 15.73
C GLN A 31 0.22 0.82 15.32
N ALA A 32 0.17 0.50 14.02
CA ALA A 32 0.57 -0.82 13.51
C ALA A 32 2.04 -1.14 13.83
N GLN A 33 2.94 -0.16 13.70
CA GLN A 33 4.34 -0.31 14.08
C GLN A 33 4.50 -0.58 15.59
N GLY A 34 3.70 0.07 16.43
CA GLY A 34 3.66 -0.19 17.87
C GLY A 34 3.24 -1.63 18.18
N LEU A 35 2.20 -2.14 17.51
CA LEU A 35 1.72 -3.52 17.65
C LEU A 35 2.77 -4.53 17.20
N CYS A 36 3.42 -4.30 16.06
CA CYS A 36 4.55 -5.13 15.59
C CYS A 36 5.70 -5.18 16.60
N LYS A 37 6.04 -4.06 17.24
CA LYS A 37 7.09 -4.02 18.28
C LYS A 37 6.71 -4.83 19.51
N ASN A 38 5.42 -4.91 19.82
CA ASN A 38 4.88 -5.71 20.92
C ASN A 38 4.67 -7.19 20.54
N GLY A 39 4.95 -7.58 19.29
CA GLY A 39 4.75 -8.95 18.80
C GLY A 39 3.33 -9.29 18.38
N ASP A 40 2.40 -8.33 18.41
CA ASP A 40 1.00 -8.54 18.02
C ASP A 40 0.82 -8.32 16.51
N PHE A 41 1.29 -9.28 15.72
CA PHE A 41 1.26 -9.20 14.26
C PHE A 41 -0.16 -9.30 13.67
N GLN A 42 -1.09 -9.97 14.36
CA GLN A 42 -2.48 -10.11 13.92
C GLN A 42 -3.24 -8.78 14.02
N ALA A 43 -3.09 -8.06 15.14
CA ALA A 43 -3.67 -6.72 15.26
C ALA A 43 -2.94 -5.73 14.35
N ALA A 44 -1.62 -5.85 14.22
CA ALA A 44 -0.83 -5.01 13.34
C ALA A 44 -1.27 -5.13 11.87
N SER A 45 -1.53 -6.35 11.37
CA SER A 45 -1.99 -6.57 10.00
C SER A 45 -3.34 -5.91 9.74
N SER A 46 -4.27 -5.98 10.69
CA SER A 46 -5.60 -5.34 10.60
C SER A 46 -5.49 -3.81 10.51
N VAL A 47 -4.71 -3.19 11.40
CA VAL A 47 -4.53 -1.73 11.42
C VAL A 47 -3.74 -1.27 10.19
N CYS A 48 -2.70 -2.01 9.80
CA CYS A 48 -1.90 -1.69 8.62
C CYS A 48 -2.70 -1.86 7.32
N SER A 49 -3.62 -2.82 7.25
CA SER A 49 -4.55 -2.96 6.12
C SER A 49 -5.46 -1.73 5.99
N CYS A 50 -5.92 -1.16 7.11
CA CYS A 50 -6.66 0.10 7.08
C CYS A 50 -5.78 1.25 6.57
N ALA A 51 -4.53 1.37 7.05
CA ALA A 51 -3.60 2.39 6.58
C ALA A 51 -3.33 2.27 5.06
N TYR A 52 -3.15 1.05 4.57
CA TYR A 52 -2.95 0.76 3.15
C TYR A 52 -4.18 1.15 2.30
N GLU A 53 -5.39 0.79 2.74
CA GLU A 53 -6.62 1.19 2.07
C GLU A 53 -6.79 2.72 2.03
N ILE A 54 -6.41 3.44 3.09
CA ILE A 54 -6.42 4.91 3.08
C ILE A 54 -5.39 5.44 2.06
N ALA A 55 -4.19 4.86 2.01
CA ALA A 55 -3.17 5.24 1.03
C ALA A 55 -3.66 5.05 -0.40
N LYS A 56 -4.36 3.94 -0.67
CA LYS A 56 -5.00 3.67 -1.96
C LYS A 56 -6.07 4.71 -2.31
N VAL A 57 -6.91 5.08 -1.34
CA VAL A 57 -7.92 6.14 -1.51
C VAL A 57 -7.26 7.48 -1.86
N VAL A 58 -6.22 7.88 -1.14
CA VAL A 58 -5.45 9.11 -1.43
C VAL A 58 -4.88 9.05 -2.84
N LEU A 59 -4.22 7.95 -3.20
CA LEU A 59 -3.59 7.76 -4.50
C LEU A 59 -4.57 7.88 -5.68
N LEU A 60 -5.80 7.38 -5.51
CA LEU A 60 -6.84 7.39 -6.53
C LEU A 60 -7.67 8.67 -6.56
N THR A 61 -7.41 9.62 -5.65
CA THR A 61 -8.16 10.87 -5.63
C THR A 61 -7.65 11.80 -6.73
N PRO A 62 -8.53 12.34 -7.60
CA PRO A 62 -8.13 13.30 -8.62
C PRO A 62 -7.49 14.54 -7.98
N PHE A 63 -6.40 15.03 -8.59
CA PHE A 63 -5.72 16.25 -8.14
C PHE A 63 -6.61 17.47 -8.42
N ALA A 64 -7.06 18.15 -7.37
CA ALA A 64 -7.88 19.35 -7.51
C ALA A 64 -7.05 20.64 -7.55
N THR A 65 -5.82 20.59 -7.03
CA THR A 65 -4.94 21.76 -6.85
C THR A 65 -3.48 21.47 -7.23
N GLU A 66 -2.67 22.50 -7.46
CA GLU A 66 -1.22 22.38 -7.67
C GLU A 66 -0.51 21.84 -6.41
N GLU A 67 -1.00 22.17 -5.22
CA GLU A 67 -0.49 21.64 -3.95
C GLU A 67 -0.68 20.11 -3.88
N ASP A 68 -1.81 19.59 -4.35
CA ASP A 68 -2.04 18.15 -4.45
C ASP A 68 -1.06 17.47 -5.43
N GLN A 69 -0.69 18.16 -6.51
CA GLN A 69 0.31 17.65 -7.45
C GLN A 69 1.70 17.58 -6.82
N SER A 70 2.04 18.47 -5.87
CA SER A 70 3.32 18.44 -5.18
C SER A 70 3.49 17.19 -4.29
N HIS A 71 2.39 16.63 -3.80
CA HIS A 71 2.37 15.46 -2.93
C HIS A 71 2.30 14.12 -3.67
N ILE A 72 2.07 14.14 -4.99
CA ILE A 72 1.81 12.93 -5.76
C ILE A 72 2.88 11.86 -5.60
N ARG A 73 4.16 12.24 -5.72
CA ARG A 73 5.28 11.31 -5.57
C ARG A 73 5.29 10.69 -4.18
N GLN A 74 5.05 11.51 -3.15
CA GLN A 74 5.01 11.06 -1.77
C GLN A 74 3.88 10.07 -1.54
N ASP A 75 2.71 10.29 -2.16
CA ASP A 75 1.57 9.39 -2.06
C ASP A 75 1.86 8.03 -2.75
N TYR A 76 2.54 8.03 -3.91
CA TYR A 76 3.05 6.80 -4.55
C TYR A 76 4.05 6.04 -3.67
N PHE A 77 5.09 6.73 -3.16
CA PHE A 77 6.08 6.13 -2.25
C PHE A 77 5.44 5.52 -1.02
N THR A 78 4.49 6.24 -0.44
CA THR A 78 3.74 5.82 0.74
C THR A 78 2.92 4.57 0.46
N TYR A 79 2.16 4.55 -0.63
CA TYR A 79 1.32 3.41 -1.02
C TYR A 79 2.15 2.13 -1.16
N VAL A 80 3.29 2.23 -1.86
CA VAL A 80 4.19 1.09 -2.09
C VAL A 80 4.89 0.64 -0.81
N THR A 81 5.36 1.58 0.01
CA THR A 81 6.02 1.25 1.28
C THR A 81 5.05 0.56 2.24
N LEU A 82 3.79 1.00 2.31
CA LEU A 82 2.76 0.35 3.09
C LEU A 82 2.42 -1.05 2.56
N CYS A 83 2.38 -1.23 1.23
CA CYS A 83 2.18 -2.53 0.61
C CYS A 83 3.26 -3.52 1.05
N ILE A 84 4.54 -3.15 0.90
CA ILE A 84 5.68 -4.00 1.26
C ILE A 84 5.69 -4.28 2.77
N TYR A 85 5.42 -3.25 3.58
CA TYR A 85 5.37 -3.41 5.02
C TYR A 85 4.26 -4.37 5.47
N LEU A 86 3.06 -4.24 4.91
CA LEU A 86 1.93 -5.13 5.21
C LEU A 86 2.19 -6.56 4.71
N SER A 87 2.76 -6.72 3.53
CA SER A 87 3.23 -8.01 3.00
C SER A 87 4.18 -8.70 3.99
N GLY A 88 5.18 -7.98 4.51
CA GLY A 88 6.08 -8.51 5.53
C GLY A 88 5.40 -8.88 6.85
N ILE A 89 4.29 -8.22 7.21
CA ILE A 89 3.48 -8.64 8.36
C ILE A 89 2.75 -9.95 8.04
N PHE A 90 2.15 -10.07 6.85
CA PHE A 90 1.48 -11.30 6.43
C PHE A 90 2.42 -12.51 6.40
N GLU A 91 3.66 -12.32 5.94
CA GLU A 91 4.69 -13.37 5.99
C GLU A 91 4.98 -13.82 7.42
N ARG A 92 5.06 -12.88 8.37
CA ARG A 92 5.28 -13.19 9.79
C ARG A 92 4.10 -13.90 10.44
N THR A 93 2.88 -13.69 9.95
CA THR A 93 1.69 -14.43 10.39
C THR A 93 1.49 -15.74 9.63
N GLY A 94 2.38 -16.09 8.69
CA GLY A 94 2.29 -17.30 7.86
C GLY A 94 1.32 -17.21 6.68
N ASP A 95 0.76 -16.02 6.40
CA ASP A 95 -0.19 -15.80 5.31
C ASP A 95 0.53 -15.38 4.01
N LEU A 96 1.30 -16.32 3.46
CA LEU A 96 2.12 -16.09 2.27
C LEU A 96 1.29 -15.80 1.02
N LEU A 97 0.06 -16.34 0.95
CA LEU A 97 -0.84 -16.10 -0.17
C LEU A 97 -1.29 -14.64 -0.17
N GLN A 98 -1.76 -14.11 0.97
CA GLN A 98 -2.15 -12.70 1.05
C GLN A 98 -0.96 -11.75 0.81
N SER A 99 0.25 -12.11 1.26
CA SER A 99 1.46 -11.34 0.95
C SER A 99 1.68 -11.22 -0.56
N SER A 100 1.68 -12.35 -1.27
CA SER A 100 1.89 -12.41 -2.72
C SER A 100 0.78 -11.70 -3.51
N GLU A 101 -0.49 -11.93 -3.15
CA GLU A 101 -1.64 -11.27 -3.78
C GLU A 101 -1.58 -9.75 -3.62
N LEU A 102 -1.24 -9.27 -2.42
CA LEU A 102 -1.11 -7.83 -2.13
C LEU A 102 -0.05 -7.17 -3.00
N LEU A 103 1.13 -7.79 -3.12
CA LEU A 103 2.23 -7.26 -3.96
C LEU A 103 1.84 -7.25 -5.45
N SER A 104 1.22 -8.33 -5.93
CA SER A 104 0.73 -8.42 -7.31
C SER A 104 -0.32 -7.34 -7.61
N ASP A 105 -1.27 -7.12 -6.70
CA ASP A 105 -2.30 -6.10 -6.86
C ASP A 105 -1.75 -4.68 -6.79
N CYS A 106 -0.72 -4.46 -5.95
CA CYS A 106 0.02 -3.20 -5.94
C CYS A 106 0.70 -2.94 -7.28
N GLN A 107 1.36 -3.94 -7.87
CA GLN A 107 1.99 -3.83 -9.19
C GLN A 107 0.96 -3.50 -10.29
N LYS A 108 -0.16 -4.23 -10.34
CA LYS A 108 -1.26 -3.97 -11.29
C LYS A 108 -1.81 -2.55 -11.15
N GLN A 109 -1.98 -2.08 -9.90
CA GLN A 109 -2.47 -0.73 -9.64
C GLN A 109 -1.50 0.35 -10.16
N LEU A 110 -0.19 0.18 -9.93
CA LEU A 110 0.83 1.10 -10.44
C LEU A 110 0.86 1.13 -11.97
N LEU A 111 0.80 -0.04 -12.61
CA LEU A 111 0.71 -0.15 -14.07
C LEU A 111 -0.52 0.55 -14.64
N ALA A 112 -1.68 0.42 -13.96
CA ALA A 112 -2.91 1.08 -14.37
C ALA A 112 -2.85 2.62 -14.23
N LEU A 113 -1.99 3.15 -13.37
CA LEU A 113 -1.83 4.58 -13.14
C LEU A 113 -0.80 5.24 -14.06
N LEU A 114 0.14 4.49 -14.64
CA LEU A 114 1.15 5.01 -15.58
C LEU A 114 0.54 5.87 -16.71
N PRO A 115 -0.53 5.44 -17.42
CA PRO A 115 -1.12 6.23 -18.50
C PRO A 115 -1.66 7.59 -18.04
N LEU A 116 -2.10 7.71 -16.79
CA LEU A 116 -2.60 8.97 -16.23
C LEU A 116 -1.50 10.01 -16.05
N HIS A 117 -0.23 9.59 -16.08
CA HIS A 117 0.95 10.44 -15.95
C HIS A 117 1.76 10.54 -17.24
N ALA A 118 1.24 10.10 -18.39
CA ALA A 118 1.98 10.09 -19.65
C ALA A 118 2.60 11.45 -20.04
N LEU A 119 1.97 12.56 -19.64
CA LEU A 119 2.46 13.92 -19.89
C LEU A 119 3.39 14.48 -18.79
N LEU A 120 3.68 13.70 -17.75
CA LEU A 120 4.49 14.07 -16.59
C LEU A 120 5.65 13.06 -16.41
N PRO A 121 6.74 13.19 -17.18
CA PRO A 121 7.82 12.19 -17.22
C PRO A 121 8.42 11.87 -15.86
N GLN A 122 8.53 12.87 -14.97
CA GLN A 122 9.06 12.70 -13.62
C GLN A 122 8.21 11.74 -12.78
N ASN A 123 6.88 11.77 -12.94
CA ASN A 123 5.98 10.88 -12.21
C ASN A 123 6.05 9.47 -12.78
N CYS A 124 6.12 9.32 -14.10
CA CYS A 124 6.34 8.03 -14.74
C CYS A 124 7.65 7.38 -14.28
N GLU A 125 8.74 8.15 -14.19
CA GLU A 125 10.03 7.63 -13.70
C GLU A 125 9.93 7.10 -12.26
N VAL A 126 9.24 7.83 -11.38
CA VAL A 126 9.02 7.37 -10.00
C VAL A 126 8.17 6.10 -9.97
N ILE A 127 7.07 6.05 -10.72
CA ILE A 127 6.20 4.87 -10.77
C ILE A 127 6.97 3.65 -11.29
N SER A 128 7.77 3.81 -12.34
CA SER A 128 8.61 2.74 -12.88
C SER A 128 9.67 2.23 -11.88
N LYS A 129 10.33 3.14 -11.14
CA LYS A 129 11.25 2.74 -10.07
C LYS A 129 10.53 1.96 -8.97
N LEU A 130 9.35 2.42 -8.57
CA LEU A 130 8.54 1.76 -7.55
C LEU A 130 8.02 0.39 -8.02
N LEU A 131 7.65 0.24 -9.30
CA LEU A 131 7.29 -1.05 -9.89
C LEU A 131 8.42 -2.07 -9.72
N HIS A 132 9.66 -1.69 -10.04
CA HIS A 132 10.81 -2.57 -9.83
C HIS A 132 11.02 -2.94 -8.36
N VAL A 133 10.79 -2.02 -7.42
CA VAL A 133 10.89 -2.33 -5.99
C VAL A 133 9.83 -3.36 -5.57
N VAL A 134 8.59 -3.22 -6.05
CA VAL A 134 7.51 -4.19 -5.77
C VAL A 134 7.81 -5.56 -6.40
N GLU A 135 8.32 -5.60 -7.63
CA GLU A 135 8.73 -6.84 -8.30
C GLU A 135 9.82 -7.58 -7.54
N GLN A 136 10.81 -6.85 -7.01
CA GLN A 136 11.85 -7.44 -6.18
C GLN A 136 11.29 -8.04 -4.89
N ALA A 137 10.36 -7.35 -4.22
CA ALA A 137 9.69 -7.86 -3.02
C ALA A 137 8.83 -9.09 -3.32
N GLU A 138 8.10 -9.10 -4.44
CA GLU A 138 7.26 -10.24 -4.85
C GLU A 138 8.10 -11.48 -5.14
N ASN A 139 9.24 -11.31 -5.83
CA ASN A 139 10.16 -12.41 -6.09
C ASN A 139 10.71 -12.99 -4.79
N GLN A 140 11.12 -12.14 -3.84
CA GLN A 140 11.59 -12.58 -2.51
C GLN A 140 10.51 -13.38 -1.75
N SER A 141 9.27 -12.90 -1.77
CA SER A 141 8.14 -13.58 -1.13
C SER A 141 7.89 -14.98 -1.73
N LYS A 142 7.91 -15.10 -3.07
CA LYS A 142 7.74 -16.37 -3.79
C LYS A 142 8.79 -17.42 -3.43
N TYR A 143 10.04 -17.03 -3.23
CA TYR A 143 11.10 -17.95 -2.79
C TYR A 143 10.86 -18.51 -1.38
N SER A 144 10.28 -17.70 -0.47
CA SER A 144 9.87 -18.14 0.87
C SER A 144 8.68 -19.11 0.85
N VAL A 145 7.77 -18.98 -0.12
CA VAL A 145 6.66 -19.93 -0.32
C VAL A 145 7.17 -21.29 -0.80
N ASN A 146 8.04 -21.29 -1.82
CA ASN A 146 8.54 -22.54 -2.43
C ASN A 146 9.40 -23.39 -1.49
N THR A 147 10.08 -22.78 -0.52
CA THR A 147 10.88 -23.50 0.49
C THR A 147 10.03 -24.11 1.60
N SER A 148 8.88 -23.52 1.91
CA SER A 148 7.97 -23.98 2.97
C SER A 148 7.15 -25.23 2.56
N CYS A 149 7.11 -25.57 1.28
CA CYS A 149 6.39 -26.75 0.75
C CYS A 149 7.25 -28.02 0.61
N ILE A 150 8.49 -28.03 1.11
CA ILE A 150 9.46 -29.14 0.94
C ILE A 150 9.63 -30.00 2.22
N HIS A 151 8.77 -29.84 3.23
CA HIS A 151 8.78 -30.64 4.47
C HIS A 151 7.41 -31.27 4.74
#